data_AF-A0A443N7A7-F1
#
_entry.id   AF-A0A443N7A7-F1
#
_cell.length_a   1.000
_cell.length_b   1.000
_cell.length_c   1.000
_cell.angle_alpha   90.00
_cell.angle_beta   90.00
_cell.angle_gamma   90.00
#
_symmetry.space_group_name_H-M   'P 1'
#
loop_
_entity.id
_entity.type
_entity.pdbx_description
1 polymer ?
#
loop_
_entity_poly.entity_id
_entity_poly.type
_entity_poly.pdbx_seq_one_letter_code
_entity_poly.pdbx_strand_id
1 'polypeptide(L)'
;MTLISSQDKVVQQIISTHSPDTDFNVDEKALLSMAIDILCKAISKLNQDLKTELKVSEDKTQQQVITEELAYTIRKIGCELSCNCSGAGGMKSITLAVFDKLVKYSWENKLVIALLAFAVNYGELCLLWKLDATNPLTKYVDQLKLLLEICEQETYISRQETLISGLLEVIMRVTMTIIELNVLSSYFLCDKARLSRIKSQPLFTWLSKALLLVPHKASAL
;
A
#
# COMPACT_ATOMS: atom_id res chain seq x y z
N MET A 1 -29.58 -7.03 -18.87
CA MET A 1 -28.23 -7.15 -19.45
C MET A 1 -27.48 -5.88 -19.09
N THR A 2 -26.81 -5.86 -17.95
CA THR A 2 -26.17 -4.66 -17.38
C THR A 2 -24.87 -4.39 -18.14
N LEU A 3 -24.78 -3.21 -18.76
CA LEU A 3 -23.56 -2.73 -19.41
C LEU A 3 -22.47 -2.56 -18.34
N ILE A 4 -21.61 -3.57 -18.21
CA ILE A 4 -20.41 -3.51 -17.37
C ILE A 4 -19.54 -2.37 -17.91
N SER A 5 -19.29 -1.35 -17.10
CA SER A 5 -18.52 -0.18 -17.52
C SER A 5 -17.09 -0.60 -17.84
N SER A 6 -16.37 0.18 -18.64
CA SER A 6 -15.00 -0.19 -19.02
C SER A 6 -14.03 -0.26 -17.84
N GLN A 7 -14.32 0.40 -16.70
CA GLN A 7 -13.52 0.29 -15.48
C GLN A 7 -13.78 -1.05 -14.78
N ASP A 8 -15.05 -1.47 -14.73
CA ASP A 8 -15.42 -2.77 -14.16
C ASP A 8 -14.72 -3.92 -14.89
N LYS A 9 -14.50 -3.80 -16.21
CA LYS A 9 -13.74 -4.81 -16.98
C LYS A 9 -12.28 -4.90 -16.55
N VAL A 10 -11.62 -3.77 -16.27
CA VAL A 10 -10.22 -3.74 -15.80
C VAL A 10 -10.13 -4.37 -14.41
N VAL A 11 -11.04 -4.01 -13.51
CA VAL A 11 -11.10 -4.60 -12.15
C VAL A 11 -11.33 -6.10 -12.22
N GLN A 12 -12.28 -6.56 -13.04
CA GLN A 12 -12.54 -7.99 -13.23
C GLN A 12 -11.32 -8.72 -13.79
N GLN A 13 -10.60 -8.12 -14.73
CA GLN A 13 -9.37 -8.70 -15.25
C GLN A 13 -8.31 -8.84 -14.15
N ILE A 14 -8.07 -7.81 -13.35
CA ILE A 14 -7.11 -7.85 -12.24
C ILE A 14 -7.49 -8.91 -11.20
N ILE A 15 -8.79 -9.04 -10.88
CA ILE A 15 -9.28 -10.07 -9.97
C ILE A 15 -9.05 -11.46 -10.57
N SER A 16 -9.34 -11.64 -11.87
CA SER A 16 -9.20 -12.93 -12.54
C SER A 16 -7.76 -13.41 -12.67
N THR A 17 -6.78 -12.49 -12.74
CA THR A 17 -5.36 -12.83 -12.83
C THR A 17 -4.69 -12.92 -11.46
N HIS A 18 -5.39 -12.63 -10.36
CA HIS A 18 -4.80 -12.70 -9.02
C HIS A 18 -4.52 -14.15 -8.61
N SER A 19 -3.25 -14.44 -8.32
CA SER A 19 -2.79 -15.75 -7.89
C SER A 19 -1.69 -15.60 -6.84
N PRO A 20 -2.04 -15.31 -5.57
CA PRO A 20 -1.06 -15.06 -4.53
C PRO A 20 -0.24 -16.31 -4.24
N ASP A 21 1.06 -16.13 -4.08
CA ASP A 21 2.04 -17.16 -3.77
C ASP A 21 2.57 -16.92 -2.34
N THR A 22 2.62 -17.97 -1.51
CA THR A 22 3.06 -17.87 -0.12
C THR A 22 4.51 -17.44 0.02
N ASP A 23 5.33 -17.68 -1.02
CA ASP A 23 6.74 -17.32 -1.04
C ASP A 23 6.95 -15.82 -1.32
N PHE A 24 5.92 -15.11 -1.77
CA PHE A 24 5.94 -13.69 -2.14
C PHE A 24 5.41 -12.79 -1.02
N ASN A 25 5.91 -13.00 0.20
CA ASN A 25 5.57 -12.16 1.34
C ASN A 25 6.55 -11.00 1.56
N VAL A 26 6.06 -9.86 2.02
CA VAL A 26 6.87 -8.67 2.34
C VAL A 26 6.46 -8.08 3.68
N ASP A 27 7.34 -7.32 4.31
CA ASP A 27 6.99 -6.55 5.52
C ASP A 27 6.19 -5.30 5.10
N GLU A 28 4.86 -5.38 5.13
CA GLU A 28 4.00 -4.29 4.65
C GLU A 28 4.21 -3.00 5.45
N LYS A 29 4.49 -3.12 6.76
CA LYS A 29 4.73 -1.96 7.63
C LYS A 29 6.04 -1.27 7.30
N ALA A 30 7.10 -2.03 7.09
CA ALA A 30 8.40 -1.47 6.73
C ALA A 30 8.35 -0.77 5.35
N LEU A 31 7.70 -1.39 4.35
CA LEU A 31 7.55 -0.79 3.03
C LEU A 31 6.66 0.46 3.06
N LEU A 32 5.56 0.45 3.81
CA LEU A 32 4.70 1.61 3.99
C LEU A 32 5.46 2.76 4.66
N SER A 33 6.17 2.48 5.75
CA SER A 33 6.99 3.47 6.47
C SER A 33 8.03 4.11 5.55
N MET A 34 8.69 3.30 4.72
CA MET A 34 9.64 3.80 3.72
C MET A 34 8.99 4.70 2.68
N ALA A 35 7.83 4.30 2.13
CA ALA A 35 7.10 5.11 1.15
C ALA A 35 6.69 6.47 1.73
N ILE A 36 6.21 6.47 2.98
CA ILE A 36 5.80 7.68 3.70
C ILE A 36 7.01 8.60 3.96
N ASP A 37 8.13 8.04 4.42
CA ASP A 37 9.35 8.83 4.67
C ASP A 37 9.88 9.48 3.38
N ILE A 38 9.88 8.76 2.25
CA ILE A 38 10.27 9.30 0.94
C ILE A 38 9.33 10.44 0.53
N LEU A 39 8.01 10.24 0.60
CA LEU A 39 7.02 11.24 0.19
C LEU A 39 7.06 12.50 1.09
N CYS A 40 7.21 12.34 2.41
CA CYS A 40 7.37 13.46 3.35
C CYS A 40 8.63 14.29 3.04
N LYS A 41 9.73 13.65 2.64
CA LYS A 41 10.98 14.34 2.25
C LYS A 41 10.89 14.99 0.87
N ALA A 42 10.15 14.37 -0.04
CA ALA A 42 9.92 14.89 -1.38
C ALA A 42 9.03 16.14 -1.34
N ILE A 43 7.92 16.08 -0.58
CA ILE A 43 6.85 17.07 -0.53
C ILE A 43 6.84 17.79 0.82
N SER A 44 7.34 19.03 0.85
CA SER A 44 7.44 19.83 2.08
C SER A 44 6.09 20.13 2.76
N LYS A 45 4.98 20.07 2.01
CA LYS A 45 3.61 20.33 2.51
C LYS A 45 2.92 19.10 3.14
N LEU A 46 3.53 17.92 3.06
CA LEU A 46 2.93 16.70 3.60
C LEU A 46 3.03 16.69 5.13
N ASN A 47 1.91 16.43 5.83
CA ASN A 47 1.90 16.43 7.30
C ASN A 47 2.92 15.43 7.89
N GLN A 48 3.87 15.93 8.68
CA GLN A 48 4.84 15.09 9.39
C GLN A 48 4.20 14.21 10.48
N ASP A 49 2.96 14.51 10.87
CA ASP A 49 2.20 13.74 11.85
C ASP A 49 1.95 12.28 11.40
N LEU A 50 1.84 12.02 10.09
CA LEU A 50 1.73 10.66 9.52
C LEU A 50 2.94 9.78 9.85
N LYS A 51 4.13 10.38 9.97
CA LYS A 51 5.35 9.69 10.39
C LYS A 51 5.34 9.37 11.89
N THR A 52 4.62 10.17 12.66
CA THR A 52 4.49 10.03 14.12
C THR A 52 3.46 8.96 14.50
N GLU A 53 2.36 8.87 13.74
CA GLU A 53 1.34 7.82 13.88
C GLU A 53 1.89 6.41 13.63
N LEU A 54 2.88 6.28 12.73
CA LEU A 54 3.54 5.00 12.40
C LEU A 54 4.76 4.65 13.26
N LYS A 55 5.03 5.37 14.37
CA LYS A 55 6.20 5.11 15.24
C LYS A 55 6.13 3.72 15.89
N VAL A 56 6.61 2.72 15.16
CA VAL A 56 7.21 1.50 15.68
C VAL A 56 8.70 1.62 15.43
N SER A 57 9.42 1.81 16.52
CA SER A 57 10.87 1.64 16.73
C SER A 57 11.79 2.03 15.57
N GLU A 58 12.46 3.17 15.75
CA GLU A 58 13.71 3.50 15.06
C GLU A 58 14.81 2.56 15.60
N ASP A 59 14.69 1.25 15.33
CA ASP A 59 15.76 0.31 15.61
C ASP A 59 16.58 0.09 14.33
N LYS A 60 17.88 0.30 14.47
CA LYS A 60 18.85 0.47 13.38
C LYS A 60 19.21 -0.86 12.73
N THR A 61 18.24 -1.51 12.09
CA THR A 61 18.48 -2.64 11.19
C THR A 61 17.85 -2.38 9.83
N GLN A 62 18.36 -1.35 9.12
CA GLN A 62 18.16 -1.16 7.67
C GLN A 62 18.90 -2.22 6.83
N GLN A 63 18.93 -3.48 7.27
CA GLN A 63 19.57 -4.57 6.56
C GLN A 63 18.53 -5.62 6.19
N GLN A 64 18.18 -5.60 4.90
CA GLN A 64 17.38 -6.58 4.14
C GLN A 64 15.85 -6.60 4.32
N VAL A 65 15.18 -5.44 4.33
CA VAL A 65 13.73 -5.37 4.05
C VAL A 65 13.42 -5.65 2.57
N ILE A 66 14.33 -5.29 1.67
CA ILE A 66 14.12 -5.37 0.22
C ILE A 66 15.05 -6.43 -0.38
N THR A 67 14.47 -7.50 -0.91
CA THR A 67 15.20 -8.50 -1.72
C THR A 67 15.50 -7.95 -3.11
N GLU A 68 16.48 -8.54 -3.80
CA GLU A 68 16.82 -8.14 -5.18
C GLU A 68 15.61 -8.27 -6.13
N GLU A 69 14.83 -9.33 -5.97
CA GLU A 69 13.59 -9.55 -6.73
C GLU A 69 12.54 -8.46 -6.46
N LEU A 70 12.38 -8.06 -5.20
CA LEU A 70 11.46 -6.99 -4.83
C LEU A 70 11.93 -5.64 -5.38
N ALA A 71 13.21 -5.33 -5.27
CA ALA A 71 13.81 -4.11 -5.84
C ALA A 71 13.60 -4.04 -7.36
N TYR A 72 13.82 -5.16 -8.05
CA TYR A 72 13.59 -5.27 -9.49
C TYR A 72 12.11 -5.05 -9.85
N THR A 73 11.20 -5.61 -9.06
CA THR A 73 9.75 -5.43 -9.23
C THR A 73 9.35 -3.96 -9.04
N ILE A 74 9.83 -3.31 -7.98
CA ILE A 74 9.60 -1.88 -7.69
C ILE A 74 10.09 -1.01 -8.85
N ARG A 75 11.30 -1.28 -9.36
CA ARG A 75 11.86 -0.57 -10.52
C ARG A 75 10.98 -0.72 -11.76
N LYS A 76 10.56 -1.94 -12.08
CA LYS A 76 9.69 -2.23 -13.23
C LYS A 76 8.36 -1.50 -13.13
N ILE A 77 7.74 -1.47 -11.96
CA ILE A 77 6.51 -0.70 -11.72
C ILE A 77 6.77 0.79 -11.96
N GLY A 78 7.90 1.30 -11.49
CA GLY A 78 8.32 2.68 -11.76
C GLY A 78 8.42 3.04 -13.24
N CYS A 79 9.00 2.15 -14.03
CA CYS A 79 9.04 2.31 -15.48
C CYS A 79 7.63 2.40 -16.08
N GLU A 80 6.69 1.57 -15.66
CA GLU A 80 5.30 1.66 -16.14
C GLU A 80 4.62 2.98 -15.74
N LEU A 81 4.86 3.46 -14.51
CA LEU A 81 4.27 4.70 -14.00
C LEU A 81 4.81 5.94 -14.71
N SER A 82 6.05 5.90 -15.18
CA SER A 82 6.71 6.98 -15.91
C SER A 82 6.49 6.92 -17.43
N CYS A 83 6.02 5.79 -17.97
CA CYS A 83 5.70 5.68 -19.39
C CYS A 83 4.48 6.55 -19.73
N ASN A 84 4.66 7.49 -20.66
CA ASN A 84 3.63 8.45 -21.06
C ASN A 84 2.32 7.78 -21.52
N CYS A 85 1.19 8.27 -20.98
CA CYS A 85 -0.17 7.92 -21.40
C CYS A 85 -0.55 8.39 -22.82
N SER A 86 0.37 9.00 -23.59
CA SER A 86 0.10 9.57 -24.91
C SER A 86 0.06 8.53 -26.04
N GLY A 87 0.47 7.29 -25.79
CA GLY A 87 0.25 6.14 -26.67
C GLY A 87 -1.11 5.47 -26.47
N ALA A 88 -1.48 4.55 -27.36
CA ALA A 88 -2.77 3.85 -27.40
C ALA A 88 -3.18 3.07 -26.12
N GLY A 89 -2.30 2.97 -25.12
CA GLY A 89 -2.53 2.23 -23.87
C GLY A 89 -3.34 2.95 -22.79
N GLY A 90 -3.26 4.28 -22.67
CA GLY A 90 -3.97 5.05 -21.64
C GLY A 90 -3.77 4.58 -20.19
N MET A 91 -4.46 5.22 -19.24
CA MET A 91 -4.37 4.89 -17.80
C MET A 91 -4.71 3.42 -17.50
N LYS A 92 -5.66 2.83 -18.23
CA LYS A 92 -6.08 1.43 -18.05
C LYS A 92 -4.95 0.43 -18.34
N SER A 93 -4.16 0.66 -19.40
CA SER A 93 -3.03 -0.20 -19.71
C SER A 93 -1.95 -0.12 -18.64
N ILE A 94 -1.67 1.08 -18.11
CA ILE A 94 -0.72 1.25 -17.00
C ILE A 94 -1.21 0.48 -15.78
N THR A 95 -2.50 0.62 -15.42
CA THR A 95 -3.08 -0.14 -14.31
C THR A 95 -2.90 -1.64 -14.51
N LEU A 96 -3.26 -2.18 -15.67
CA LEU A 96 -3.07 -3.61 -15.95
C LEU A 96 -1.60 -4.03 -15.91
N ALA A 97 -0.69 -3.25 -16.48
CA ALA A 97 0.74 -3.55 -16.50
C ALA A 97 1.39 -3.51 -15.11
N VAL A 98 0.91 -2.65 -14.20
CA VAL A 98 1.34 -2.62 -12.80
C VAL A 98 0.82 -3.85 -12.07
N PHE A 99 -0.48 -4.17 -12.20
CA PHE A 99 -1.07 -5.31 -11.50
C PHE A 99 -0.60 -6.68 -12.03
N ASP A 100 -0.22 -6.77 -13.30
CA ASP A 100 0.41 -7.96 -13.89
C ASP A 100 1.74 -8.31 -13.21
N LYS A 101 2.57 -7.30 -12.93
CA LYS A 101 3.83 -7.46 -12.17
C LYS A 101 3.61 -7.88 -10.71
N LEU A 102 2.39 -7.69 -10.21
CA LEU A 102 2.02 -7.91 -8.82
C LEU A 102 1.13 -9.15 -8.62
N VAL A 103 0.90 -9.97 -9.66
CA VAL A 103 -0.03 -11.12 -9.64
C VAL A 103 0.18 -12.05 -8.45
N LYS A 104 1.46 -12.33 -8.11
CA LYS A 104 1.90 -13.25 -7.06
C LYS A 104 1.78 -12.71 -5.64
N TYR A 105 1.60 -11.41 -5.47
CA TYR A 105 1.52 -10.78 -4.16
C TYR A 105 0.07 -10.79 -3.64
N SER A 106 -0.10 -10.89 -2.31
CA SER A 106 -1.39 -10.63 -1.64
C SER A 106 -1.86 -9.20 -1.89
N TRP A 107 -3.15 -8.92 -1.71
CA TRP A 107 -3.71 -7.58 -2.00
C TRP A 107 -3.04 -6.46 -1.22
N GLU A 108 -2.71 -6.72 0.03
CA GLU A 108 -2.00 -5.81 0.92
C GLU A 108 -0.58 -5.54 0.41
N ASN A 109 0.12 -6.61 -0.01
CA ASN A 109 1.45 -6.51 -0.61
C ASN A 109 1.41 -5.71 -1.92
N LYS A 110 0.42 -5.93 -2.79
CA LYS A 110 0.25 -5.14 -4.03
C LYS A 110 0.13 -3.66 -3.72
N LEU A 111 -0.66 -3.31 -2.69
CA LEU A 111 -0.92 -1.94 -2.29
C LEU A 111 0.36 -1.23 -1.83
N VAL A 112 1.10 -1.82 -0.89
CA VAL A 112 2.33 -1.20 -0.36
C VAL A 112 3.46 -1.18 -1.37
N ILE A 113 3.60 -2.20 -2.23
CA ILE A 113 4.64 -2.24 -3.27
C ILE A 113 4.35 -1.18 -4.34
N ALA A 114 3.11 -1.04 -4.78
CA ALA A 114 2.73 -0.01 -5.74
C ALA A 114 2.93 1.40 -5.16
N LEU A 115 2.57 1.62 -3.89
CA LEU A 115 2.79 2.90 -3.20
C LEU A 115 4.27 3.22 -3.03
N LEU A 116 5.09 2.24 -2.65
CA LEU A 116 6.54 2.42 -2.54
C LEU A 116 7.18 2.69 -3.90
N ALA A 117 6.78 1.97 -4.95
CA ALA A 117 7.25 2.24 -6.30
C ALA A 117 6.90 3.66 -6.73
N PHE A 118 5.66 4.12 -6.50
CA PHE A 118 5.30 5.51 -6.75
C PHE A 118 6.18 6.48 -5.96
N ALA A 119 6.36 6.26 -4.65
CA ALA A 119 7.17 7.11 -3.78
C ALA A 119 8.63 7.22 -4.26
N VAL A 120 9.25 6.11 -4.63
CA VAL A 120 10.64 6.07 -5.15
C VAL A 120 10.75 6.87 -6.46
N ASN A 121 9.83 6.66 -7.40
CA ASN A 121 9.87 7.36 -8.69
C ASN A 121 9.61 8.86 -8.52
N TYR A 122 8.64 9.22 -7.69
CA TYR A 122 8.34 10.63 -7.40
C TYR A 122 9.51 11.30 -6.66
N GLY A 123 10.09 10.63 -5.67
CA GLY A 123 11.25 11.12 -4.92
C GLY A 123 12.47 11.34 -5.81
N GLU A 124 12.75 10.43 -6.75
CA GLU A 124 13.82 10.57 -7.74
C GLU A 124 13.61 11.81 -8.62
N LEU A 125 12.40 12.02 -9.14
CA LEU A 125 12.06 13.22 -9.93
C LEU A 125 12.22 14.51 -9.11
N CYS A 126 11.77 14.52 -7.85
CA CYS A 126 11.95 15.67 -6.97
C CYS A 126 13.42 15.95 -6.67
N LEU A 127 14.26 14.92 -6.51
CA LEU A 127 15.70 15.09 -6.32
C LEU A 127 16.35 15.70 -7.56
N LEU A 128 16.00 15.23 -8.75
CA LEU A 128 16.48 15.79 -10.02
C LEU A 128 16.10 17.27 -10.15
N TRP A 129 14.85 17.62 -9.82
CA TRP A 129 14.40 19.01 -9.82
C TRP A 129 15.17 19.89 -8.83
N LYS A 130 15.40 19.40 -7.61
CA LYS A 130 16.10 20.15 -6.55
C LYS A 130 17.59 20.34 -6.86
N LEU A 131 18.23 19.37 -7.52
CA LEU A 131 19.65 19.42 -7.87
C LEU A 131 19.96 20.41 -9.00
N ASP A 132 18.96 20.71 -9.83
CA ASP A 132 19.07 21.63 -10.96
C ASP A 132 19.59 23.02 -10.54
N ALA A 133 19.28 23.48 -9.32
CA ALA A 133 19.69 24.80 -8.82
C ALA A 133 21.21 24.99 -8.58
N THR A 134 22.06 23.97 -8.72
CA THR A 134 23.50 24.04 -8.39
C THR A 134 24.46 23.47 -9.43
N ASN A 135 23.97 22.89 -10.54
CA ASN A 135 24.81 22.22 -11.53
C ASN A 135 24.95 23.06 -12.81
N PRO A 136 26.14 23.35 -13.39
CA PRO A 136 26.26 24.10 -14.64
C PRO A 136 25.48 23.53 -15.85
N LEU A 137 24.99 22.29 -15.79
CA LEU A 137 24.04 21.71 -16.74
C LEU A 137 22.63 22.34 -16.70
N THR A 138 22.29 23.14 -15.67
CA THR A 138 20.97 23.78 -15.54
C THR A 138 20.61 24.54 -16.80
N LYS A 139 21.55 25.17 -17.50
CA LYS A 139 21.25 25.92 -18.73
C LYS A 139 20.56 25.09 -19.82
N TYR A 140 20.89 23.80 -19.94
CA TYR A 140 20.25 22.89 -20.90
C TYR A 140 18.94 22.34 -20.35
N VAL A 141 18.88 22.08 -19.04
CA VAL A 141 17.67 21.61 -18.36
C VAL A 141 16.62 22.72 -18.28
N ASP A 142 17.01 23.97 -18.09
CA ASP A 142 16.19 25.18 -18.14
C ASP A 142 15.63 25.41 -19.55
N GLN A 143 16.37 25.07 -20.61
CA GLN A 143 15.84 25.09 -21.98
C GLN A 143 14.84 23.96 -22.23
N LEU A 144 15.06 22.78 -21.65
CA LEU A 144 14.10 21.67 -21.68
C LEU A 144 12.87 21.97 -20.80
N LYS A 145 13.05 22.64 -19.66
CA LYS A 145 12.00 23.19 -18.81
C LYS A 145 11.23 24.25 -19.56
N LEU A 146 11.86 25.21 -20.22
CA LEU A 146 11.20 26.23 -21.06
C LEU A 146 10.29 25.59 -22.12
N LEU A 147 10.66 24.43 -22.67
CA LEU A 147 9.84 23.65 -23.59
C LEU A 147 8.65 22.92 -22.91
N LEU A 148 8.83 22.49 -21.66
CA LEU A 148 7.77 21.97 -20.77
C LEU A 148 6.91 23.10 -20.14
N GLU A 149 7.43 24.31 -20.05
CA GLU A 149 6.91 25.50 -19.37
C GLU A 149 6.01 26.35 -20.28
N ILE A 150 5.97 26.03 -21.58
CA ILE A 150 4.86 26.46 -22.48
C ILE A 150 3.50 26.00 -21.92
N CYS A 151 3.48 25.06 -20.95
CA CYS A 151 2.25 24.70 -20.26
C CYS A 151 1.80 25.64 -19.13
N GLU A 152 2.57 26.05 -18.11
CA GLU A 152 1.90 26.41 -16.84
C GLU A 152 2.55 27.55 -16.00
N GLN A 153 1.75 28.61 -15.83
CA GLN A 153 1.89 29.72 -14.88
C GLN A 153 2.21 29.22 -13.45
N GLU A 154 3.11 29.88 -12.71
CA GLU A 154 3.50 29.53 -11.32
C GLU A 154 2.32 29.26 -10.34
N THR A 155 1.16 29.87 -10.60
CA THR A 155 -0.07 29.68 -9.81
C THR A 155 -0.76 28.33 -10.06
N TYR A 156 -0.56 27.73 -11.22
CA TYR A 156 -1.09 26.41 -11.56
C TYR A 156 -0.28 25.31 -10.89
N ILE A 157 1.05 25.41 -10.92
CA ILE A 157 1.96 24.44 -10.30
C ILE A 157 1.72 24.38 -8.78
N SER A 158 1.66 25.53 -8.11
CA SER A 158 1.40 25.61 -6.66
C SER A 158 0.01 25.07 -6.25
N ARG A 159 -1.01 25.24 -7.10
CA ARG A 159 -2.35 24.65 -6.90
C ARG A 159 -2.30 23.14 -7.07
N GLN A 160 -1.65 22.64 -8.12
CA GLN A 160 -1.50 21.21 -8.35
C GLN A 160 -0.72 20.51 -7.24
N GLU A 161 0.37 21.11 -6.75
CA GLU A 161 1.13 20.58 -5.61
C GLU A 161 0.24 20.35 -4.39
N THR A 162 -0.66 21.29 -4.11
CA THR A 162 -1.55 21.22 -2.94
C THR A 162 -2.63 20.14 -3.11
N LEU A 163 -3.12 19.95 -4.34
CA LEU A 163 -4.06 18.86 -4.66
C LEU A 163 -3.37 17.50 -4.59
N ILE A 164 -2.16 17.38 -5.13
CA ILE A 164 -1.34 16.17 -5.11
C ILE A 164 -0.98 15.80 -3.66
N SER A 165 -0.56 16.77 -2.84
CA SER A 165 -0.26 16.51 -1.43
C SER A 165 -1.49 16.03 -0.69
N GLY A 166 -2.65 16.68 -0.86
CA GLY A 166 -3.89 16.25 -0.23
C GLY A 166 -4.32 14.84 -0.64
N LEU A 167 -4.20 14.50 -1.93
CA LEU A 167 -4.49 13.15 -2.42
C LEU A 167 -3.55 12.10 -1.82
N LEU A 168 -2.25 12.40 -1.77
CA LEU A 168 -1.26 11.48 -1.21
C LEU A 168 -1.47 11.22 0.27
N GLU A 169 -1.84 12.26 1.04
CA GLU A 169 -2.21 12.07 2.44
C GLU A 169 -3.39 11.10 2.60
N VAL A 170 -4.42 11.23 1.77
CA VAL A 170 -5.57 10.31 1.79
C VAL A 170 -5.14 8.90 1.43
N ILE A 171 -4.35 8.72 0.37
CA ILE A 171 -3.87 7.39 -0.05
C ILE A 171 -3.05 6.73 1.05
N MET A 172 -2.15 7.48 1.71
CA MET A 172 -1.34 6.98 2.81
C MET A 172 -2.20 6.57 4.02
N ARG A 173 -3.16 7.41 4.43
CA ARG A 173 -4.07 7.09 5.54
C ARG A 173 -4.96 5.88 5.26
N VAL A 174 -5.48 5.78 4.05
CA VAL A 174 -6.29 4.62 3.63
C VAL A 174 -5.44 3.36 3.64
N THR A 175 -4.22 3.43 3.10
CA THR A 175 -3.29 2.28 3.09
C THR A 175 -2.94 1.82 4.50
N MET A 176 -2.63 2.77 5.40
CA MET A 176 -2.36 2.49 6.81
C MET A 176 -3.56 1.80 7.48
N THR A 177 -4.76 2.37 7.32
CA THR A 177 -6.01 1.80 7.86
C THR A 177 -6.26 0.38 7.33
N ILE A 178 -6.03 0.12 6.04
CA ILE A 178 -6.20 -1.21 5.44
C ILE A 178 -5.25 -2.23 6.08
N ILE A 179 -3.97 -1.87 6.25
CA ILE A 179 -2.96 -2.75 6.83
C ILE A 179 -3.27 -3.03 8.31
N GLU A 180 -3.64 -1.99 9.07
CA GLU A 180 -4.08 -2.15 10.45
C GLU A 180 -5.30 -3.07 10.54
N LEU A 181 -6.33 -2.83 9.74
CA LEU A 181 -7.53 -3.64 9.72
C LEU A 181 -7.24 -5.11 9.35
N ASN A 182 -6.31 -5.37 8.44
CA ASN A 182 -5.92 -6.73 8.09
C ASN A 182 -5.27 -7.46 9.28
N VAL A 183 -4.33 -6.80 9.97
CA VAL A 183 -3.78 -7.31 11.23
C VAL A 183 -4.91 -7.55 12.23
N LEU A 184 -5.88 -6.63 12.31
CA LEU A 184 -6.96 -6.77 13.28
C LEU A 184 -7.88 -7.97 12.96
N SER A 185 -8.23 -8.13 11.69
CA SER A 185 -9.04 -9.26 11.19
C SER A 185 -8.37 -10.60 11.48
N SER A 186 -7.05 -10.68 11.31
CA SER A 186 -6.28 -11.91 11.56
C SER A 186 -6.38 -12.40 13.01
N TYR A 187 -6.36 -11.50 14.00
CA TYR A 187 -6.51 -11.91 15.40
C TYR A 187 -7.93 -12.34 15.72
N PHE A 188 -8.96 -11.66 15.19
CA PHE A 188 -10.35 -12.02 15.47
C PHE A 188 -10.70 -13.39 14.90
N LEU A 189 -10.21 -13.69 13.68
CA LEU A 189 -10.38 -15.00 13.06
C LEU A 189 -9.63 -16.09 13.83
N CYS A 190 -8.41 -15.80 14.29
CA CYS A 190 -7.64 -16.69 15.14
C CYS A 190 -8.36 -16.96 16.47
N ASP A 191 -8.91 -15.93 17.11
CA ASP A 191 -9.62 -16.07 18.38
C ASP A 191 -10.92 -16.87 18.23
N LYS A 192 -11.68 -16.65 17.14
CA LYS A 192 -12.87 -17.47 16.83
C LYS A 192 -12.52 -18.94 16.62
N ALA A 193 -11.40 -19.24 15.95
CA ALA A 193 -10.89 -20.60 15.80
C ALA A 193 -10.45 -21.19 17.15
N ARG A 194 -9.82 -20.41 18.03
CA ARG A 194 -9.44 -20.82 19.40
C ARG A 194 -10.66 -21.08 20.28
N LEU A 195 -11.70 -20.25 20.20
CA LEU A 195 -12.96 -20.44 20.92
C LEU A 195 -13.71 -21.69 20.45
N SER A 196 -13.71 -22.00 19.16
CA SER A 196 -14.26 -23.27 18.66
C SER A 196 -13.47 -24.49 19.16
N ARG A 197 -12.14 -24.36 19.33
CA ARG A 197 -11.26 -25.41 19.85
C ARG A 197 -11.41 -25.62 21.36
N ILE A 198 -11.76 -24.57 22.12
CA ILE A 198 -12.08 -24.66 23.56
C ILE A 198 -13.45 -25.35 23.77
N LYS A 199 -14.43 -25.10 22.90
CA LYS A 199 -15.72 -25.81 22.93
C LYS A 199 -15.59 -27.32 22.63
N SER A 200 -14.56 -27.74 21.89
CA SER A 200 -14.29 -29.15 21.61
C SER A 200 -13.36 -29.83 22.62
N GLN A 201 -12.92 -29.13 23.68
CA GLN A 201 -12.10 -29.74 24.73
C GLN A 201 -12.96 -30.64 25.63
N PRO A 202 -12.50 -31.85 25.96
CA PRO A 202 -13.24 -32.75 26.85
C PRO A 202 -13.54 -32.09 28.21
N LEU A 203 -12.65 -31.24 28.73
CA LEU A 203 -12.85 -30.51 30.00
C LEU A 203 -14.14 -29.66 30.05
N PHE A 204 -14.50 -28.97 28.96
CA PHE A 204 -15.75 -28.21 28.90
C PHE A 204 -16.97 -29.14 28.91
N THR A 205 -16.89 -30.28 28.21
CA THR A 205 -17.95 -31.29 28.20
C THR A 205 -18.10 -32.02 29.55
N TRP A 206 -17.01 -32.19 30.30
CA TRP A 206 -17.03 -32.73 31.67
C TRP A 206 -17.64 -31.72 32.65
N LEU A 207 -17.29 -30.44 32.56
CA LEU A 207 -17.85 -29.38 33.40
C LEU A 207 -19.35 -29.15 33.13
N SER A 208 -19.79 -29.17 31.87
CA SER A 208 -21.21 -29.04 31.54
C SER A 208 -22.02 -30.24 32.01
N LYS A 209 -21.48 -31.46 31.90
CA LYS A 209 -22.13 -32.67 32.43
C LYS A 209 -22.15 -32.68 33.96
N ALA A 210 -21.10 -32.21 34.63
CA ALA A 210 -21.05 -32.12 36.09
C ALA A 210 -22.08 -31.12 36.65
N LEU A 211 -22.28 -29.98 35.99
CA LEU A 211 -23.33 -29.02 36.37
C LEU A 211 -24.75 -29.56 36.14
N LEU A 212 -24.97 -30.35 35.08
CA LEU A 212 -26.28 -30.97 34.79
C LEU A 212 -26.58 -32.19 35.67
N LEU A 213 -25.58 -32.76 36.33
CA LEU A 213 -25.71 -33.93 37.22
C LEU A 213 -25.90 -33.57 38.69
N VAL A 214 -26.02 -32.29 39.06
CA VAL A 214 -26.43 -31.92 40.42
C VAL A 214 -27.88 -32.37 40.64
N PRO A 215 -28.13 -33.41 41.45
CA PRO A 215 -29.48 -33.93 41.59
C PRO A 215 -30.30 -32.96 42.43
N HIS A 216 -31.38 -32.45 41.84
CA HIS A 216 -32.42 -31.68 42.53
C HIS A 216 -33.21 -32.62 43.47
N LYS A 217 -32.59 -33.00 44.59
CA LYS A 217 -33.26 -33.74 45.67
C LYS A 217 -33.78 -32.73 46.69
N ALA A 218 -34.87 -32.05 46.33
CA ALA A 218 -35.65 -31.21 47.23
C ALA A 218 -37.13 -31.21 46.81
N SER A 219 -37.79 -32.37 46.90
CA SER A 219 -39.27 -32.47 46.96
C SER A 219 -39.68 -33.82 47.55
N ALA A 220 -39.74 -33.91 48.88
CA ALA A 220 -40.63 -34.81 49.64
C ALA A 220 -40.20 -34.82 51.12
N LEU A 221 -40.70 -33.83 51.88
CA LEU A 221 -41.33 -33.93 53.21
C LEU A 221 -41.59 -32.52 53.73
#